data_AF-A0A917X477-F1
#
_entry.id   AF-A0A917X477-F1
#
_cell.length_a   1.000
_cell.length_b   1.000
_cell.length_c   1.000
_cell.angle_alpha   90.00
_cell.angle_beta   90.00
_cell.angle_gamma   90.00
#
_symmetry.space_group_name_H-M   'P 1'
#
loop_
_entity.id
_entity.type
_entity.pdbx_description
1 polymer ?
#
loop_
_entity_poly.entity_id
_entity_poly.type
_entity_poly.pdbx_seq_one_letter_code
_entity_poly.pdbx_strand_id
1 'polypeptide(L)'
;MWTWQASATQTGAVTSRYIPLALGEVGWLFPALTERTEHDRVRELLQAADETLYRLGQQLGARPDAQLWGVPLHRFHYQRLGPEPEFPVTILAGEGGADQIWVDILCAPVGRGPYHRPGPPWQVHTTISLSCDSHPTICGVHQVDARTGPPVETPIEAATEVQAAAAWLLQRLAAETADSLRKHDPNRGHPPPPRRRD
;
A
#
# COMPACT_ATOMS: atom_id res chain seq x y z
N MET A 1 22.55 -27.91 1.16
CA MET A 1 23.28 -26.69 0.78
C MET A 1 23.00 -26.48 -0.70
N TRP A 2 22.00 -25.66 -1.03
CA TRP A 2 21.61 -25.39 -2.43
C TRP A 2 21.73 -23.89 -2.67
N THR A 3 22.65 -23.53 -3.54
CA THR A 3 22.96 -22.18 -4.02
C THR A 3 21.90 -21.72 -5.02
N TRP A 4 21.26 -20.58 -4.75
CA TRP A 4 20.44 -19.87 -5.73
C TRP A 4 21.36 -19.12 -6.71
N GLN A 5 21.44 -19.60 -7.95
CA GLN A 5 22.08 -18.87 -9.04
C GLN A 5 21.12 -17.80 -9.57
N ALA A 6 21.61 -16.56 -9.57
CA ALA A 6 21.00 -15.42 -10.22
C ALA A 6 21.12 -15.56 -11.74
N SER A 7 19.98 -15.51 -12.44
CA SER A 7 19.95 -15.13 -13.85
C SER A 7 19.62 -13.64 -13.91
N ALA A 8 20.68 -12.82 -13.90
CA ALA A 8 20.59 -11.44 -14.31
C ALA A 8 20.46 -11.41 -15.84
N THR A 9 19.32 -10.94 -16.32
CA THR A 9 19.24 -10.33 -17.66
C THR A 9 18.87 -8.89 -17.44
N GLN A 10 19.86 -8.02 -17.62
CA GLN A 10 19.78 -6.58 -17.55
C GLN A 10 19.48 -6.07 -18.96
N THR A 11 18.26 -5.59 -19.20
CA THR A 11 17.93 -4.67 -20.30
C THR A 11 16.82 -3.74 -19.83
N GLY A 12 17.01 -2.45 -20.07
CA GLY A 12 16.24 -1.37 -19.47
C GLY A 12 14.74 -1.43 -19.78
N ALA A 13 13.96 -1.34 -18.72
CA ALA A 13 12.64 -0.74 -18.72
C ALA A 13 12.42 -0.24 -17.29
N VAL A 14 12.30 1.07 -17.09
CA VAL A 14 11.47 1.55 -15.99
C VAL A 14 10.11 0.95 -16.27
N THR A 15 9.73 -0.13 -15.57
CA THR A 15 8.41 -0.72 -15.74
C THR A 15 7.42 0.35 -15.31
N SER A 16 6.70 0.93 -16.26
CA SER A 16 5.83 2.11 -16.14
C SER A 16 4.62 1.95 -15.22
N ARG A 17 4.65 0.96 -14.33
CA ARG A 17 3.56 0.59 -13.43
C ARG A 17 3.62 1.29 -12.08
N TYR A 18 4.79 1.76 -11.64
CA TYR A 18 4.96 2.37 -10.31
C TYR A 18 5.73 3.68 -10.44
N ILE A 19 5.13 4.78 -9.97
CA ILE A 19 5.74 6.11 -10.04
C ILE A 19 5.73 6.72 -8.64
N PRO A 20 6.90 7.04 -8.05
CA PRO A 20 6.96 7.65 -6.72
C PRO A 20 6.09 8.92 -6.63
N LEU A 21 5.47 9.17 -5.47
CA LEU A 21 4.63 10.36 -5.25
C LEU A 21 5.34 11.66 -5.67
N ALA A 22 6.62 11.80 -5.32
CA ALA A 22 7.42 12.99 -5.62
C ALA A 22 7.68 13.22 -7.12
N LEU A 23 7.56 12.17 -7.95
CA LEU A 23 7.75 12.22 -9.40
C LEU A 23 6.44 12.22 -10.18
N GLY A 24 5.30 12.00 -9.50
CA GLY A 24 3.99 11.89 -10.13
C GLY A 24 3.16 13.16 -10.03
N GLU A 25 2.22 13.30 -10.97
CA GLU A 25 1.23 14.38 -10.95
C GLU A 25 -0.05 13.90 -10.27
N VAL A 26 -0.59 14.71 -9.35
CA VAL A 26 -1.84 14.35 -8.64
C VAL A 26 -3.02 14.18 -9.59
N GLY A 27 -2.97 14.81 -10.76
CA GLY A 27 -3.96 14.67 -11.83
C GLY A 27 -4.05 13.25 -12.43
N TRP A 28 -3.04 12.39 -12.23
CA TRP A 28 -3.11 11.00 -12.67
C TRP A 28 -4.16 10.18 -11.90
N LEU A 29 -4.35 10.50 -10.62
CA LEU A 29 -5.39 9.92 -9.77
C LEU A 29 -6.67 10.78 -9.78
N PHE A 30 -6.50 12.10 -9.85
CA PHE A 30 -7.56 13.10 -9.78
C PHE A 30 -7.69 13.87 -11.10
N PRO A 31 -8.18 13.25 -12.19
CA PRO A 31 -8.19 13.87 -13.52
C PRO A 31 -9.09 15.10 -13.63
N ALA A 32 -10.05 15.26 -12.72
CA ALA A 32 -10.95 16.42 -12.66
C ALA A 32 -10.28 17.68 -12.07
N LEU A 33 -9.06 17.57 -11.54
CA LEU A 33 -8.38 18.65 -10.84
C LEU A 33 -7.75 19.61 -11.86
N THR A 34 -8.39 20.76 -12.09
CA THR A 34 -7.96 21.77 -13.07
C THR A 34 -7.29 22.98 -12.42
N GLU A 35 -7.65 23.31 -11.18
CA GLU A 35 -7.17 24.50 -10.49
C GLU A 35 -5.81 24.27 -9.84
N ARG A 36 -4.84 25.15 -10.13
CA ARG A 36 -3.46 25.00 -9.63
C ARG A 36 -3.37 25.04 -8.11
N THR A 37 -4.13 25.91 -7.46
CA THR A 37 -4.14 26.03 -6.00
C THR A 37 -4.67 24.78 -5.31
N GLU A 38 -5.62 24.10 -5.93
CA GLU A 38 -6.14 22.82 -5.46
C GLU A 38 -5.11 21.69 -5.69
N HIS A 39 -4.39 21.71 -6.83
CA HIS A 39 -3.28 20.78 -7.11
C HIS A 39 -2.25 20.82 -5.98
N ASP A 40 -1.83 22.03 -5.61
CA ASP A 40 -0.81 22.24 -4.59
C ASP A 40 -1.29 21.77 -3.21
N ARG A 41 -2.55 22.09 -2.85
CA ARG A 41 -3.12 21.65 -1.57
C ARG A 41 -3.29 20.13 -1.46
N VAL A 42 -3.74 19.48 -2.53
CA VAL A 42 -3.81 18.00 -2.58
C VAL A 42 -2.42 17.39 -2.45
N ARG A 43 -1.43 17.94 -3.17
CA ARG A 43 -0.04 17.48 -3.08
C ARG A 43 0.52 17.59 -1.66
N GLU A 44 0.30 18.71 -0.98
CA GLU A 44 0.74 18.92 0.40
C GLU A 44 0.16 17.86 1.37
N LEU A 45 -1.13 17.54 1.25
CA LEU A 45 -1.77 16.50 2.06
C LEU A 45 -1.16 15.12 1.81
N LEU A 46 -0.96 14.75 0.54
CA LEU A 46 -0.35 13.47 0.18
C LEU A 46 1.11 13.38 0.66
N GLN A 47 1.88 14.47 0.59
CA GLN A 47 3.24 14.53 1.13
C GLN A 47 3.25 14.39 2.65
N ALA A 48 2.31 15.01 3.36
CA ALA A 48 2.19 14.86 4.80
C ALA A 48 1.81 13.42 5.20
N ALA A 49 0.97 12.76 4.41
CA ALA A 49 0.64 11.34 4.58
C ALA A 49 1.87 10.45 4.31
N ASP A 50 2.64 10.72 3.26
CA ASP A 50 3.88 10.01 2.92
C ASP A 50 4.91 10.07 4.04
N GLU A 51 5.12 11.27 4.59
CA GLU A 51 6.03 11.45 5.71
C GLU A 51 5.54 10.72 6.98
N THR A 52 4.21 10.66 7.18
CA THR A 52 3.62 9.89 8.29
C THR A 52 3.85 8.39 8.11
N LEU A 53 3.66 7.87 6.89
CA LEU A 53 3.91 6.46 6.56
C LEU A 53 5.39 6.10 6.71
N TYR A 54 6.29 7.01 6.34
CA TYR A 54 7.72 6.82 6.54
C TYR A 54 8.11 6.71 8.01
N ARG A 55 7.61 7.62 8.86
CA ARG A 55 7.83 7.56 10.31
C ARG A 55 7.27 6.29 10.92
N LEU A 56 6.08 5.84 10.47
CA LEU A 56 5.53 4.56 10.88
C LEU A 56 6.48 3.41 10.52
N GLY A 57 7.06 3.41 9.32
CA GLY A 57 8.08 2.46 8.93
C GLY A 57 9.27 2.44 9.88
N GLN A 58 9.82 3.62 10.20
CA GLN A 58 10.92 3.74 11.16
C GLN A 58 10.55 3.20 12.54
N GLN A 59 9.33 3.50 13.03
CA GLN A 59 8.84 2.99 14.31
C GLN A 59 8.74 1.47 14.34
N LEU A 60 8.35 0.85 13.22
CA LEU A 60 8.29 -0.61 13.09
C LEU A 60 9.67 -1.26 12.93
N GLY A 61 10.74 -0.47 12.75
CA GLY A 61 12.11 -0.98 12.57
C GLY A 61 12.48 -1.23 11.11
N ALA A 62 11.76 -0.62 10.16
CA ALA A 62 12.04 -0.79 8.75
C ALA A 62 13.39 -0.21 8.35
N ARG A 63 14.07 -0.91 7.45
CA ARG A 63 15.29 -0.40 6.85
C ARG A 63 14.98 0.80 5.94
N PRO A 64 15.82 1.85 5.91
CA PRO A 64 15.63 2.99 5.03
C PRO A 64 15.61 2.64 3.52
N ASP A 65 16.25 1.53 3.15
CA ASP A 65 16.36 1.00 1.79
C ASP A 65 15.40 -0.16 1.50
N ALA A 66 14.39 -0.39 2.36
CA ALA A 66 13.45 -1.49 2.18
C ALA A 66 12.66 -1.35 0.88
N GLN A 67 12.61 -2.43 0.11
CA GLN A 67 11.88 -2.51 -1.16
C GLN A 67 11.12 -3.82 -1.27
N LEU A 68 9.95 -3.78 -1.90
CA LEU A 68 9.17 -4.94 -2.28
C LEU A 68 8.92 -4.90 -3.80
N TRP A 69 9.32 -5.94 -4.52
CA TRP A 69 9.23 -5.99 -6.00
C TRP A 69 9.85 -4.77 -6.73
N GLY A 70 10.91 -4.18 -6.15
CA GLY A 70 11.57 -2.98 -6.69
C GLY A 70 10.85 -1.67 -6.38
N VAL A 71 9.78 -1.70 -5.57
CA VAL A 71 9.05 -0.52 -5.09
C VAL A 71 9.58 -0.15 -3.70
N PRO A 72 10.01 1.10 -3.46
CA PRO A 72 10.37 1.58 -2.13
C PRO A 72 9.19 1.45 -1.15
N LEU A 73 9.42 0.79 -0.03
CA LEU A 73 8.45 0.69 1.05
C LEU A 73 8.42 1.97 1.88
N HIS A 74 7.35 2.12 2.65
CA HIS A 74 7.05 3.23 3.56
C HIS A 74 6.89 4.59 2.86
N ARG A 75 6.58 4.54 1.57
CA ARG A 75 6.37 5.68 0.71
C ARG A 75 5.16 5.43 -0.18
N PHE A 76 4.45 6.49 -0.51
CA PHE A 76 3.39 6.47 -1.49
C PHE A 76 3.94 6.47 -2.90
N HIS A 77 3.24 5.75 -3.77
CA HIS A 77 3.47 5.73 -5.19
C HIS A 77 2.15 5.63 -5.94
N TYR A 78 2.13 6.19 -7.14
CA TYR A 78 1.07 5.98 -8.10
C TYR A 78 1.30 4.63 -8.78
N GLN A 79 0.27 3.80 -8.81
CA GLN A 79 0.30 2.54 -9.55
C GLN A 79 -0.72 2.56 -10.68
N ARG A 80 -0.28 2.24 -11.89
CA ARG A 80 -1.16 2.07 -13.06
C ARG A 80 -1.56 0.61 -13.18
N LEU A 81 -2.85 0.33 -13.03
CA LEU A 81 -3.43 -1.00 -13.19
C LEU A 81 -3.89 -1.18 -14.65
N GLY A 82 -3.61 -2.36 -15.21
CA GLY A 82 -4.07 -2.78 -16.54
C GLY A 82 -2.99 -2.72 -17.64
N PRO A 83 -3.01 -3.66 -18.62
CA PRO A 83 -2.08 -3.69 -19.75
C PRO A 83 -2.49 -2.79 -20.94
N GLU A 84 -3.72 -2.25 -20.96
CA GLU A 84 -4.27 -1.59 -22.15
C GLU A 84 -4.45 -0.07 -21.99
N PRO A 85 -4.21 0.71 -23.05
CA PRO A 85 -4.29 2.17 -23.02
C PRO A 85 -5.70 2.74 -22.82
N GLU A 86 -6.74 1.91 -22.91
CA GLU A 86 -8.14 2.35 -22.92
C GLU A 86 -8.73 2.61 -21.51
N PHE A 87 -8.18 1.99 -20.46
CA PHE A 87 -8.67 2.17 -19.07
C PHE A 87 -7.52 2.20 -18.05
N PRO A 88 -6.65 3.22 -18.09
CA PRO A 88 -5.57 3.31 -17.15
C PRO A 88 -6.10 3.72 -15.77
N VAL A 89 -6.36 2.75 -14.90
CA VAL A 89 -6.71 3.06 -13.52
C VAL A 89 -5.42 3.41 -12.80
N THR A 90 -5.31 4.65 -12.36
CA THR A 90 -4.26 5.03 -11.41
C THR A 90 -4.82 4.88 -10.01
N ILE A 91 -4.10 4.18 -9.15
CA ILE A 91 -4.33 4.15 -7.71
C ILE A 91 -3.15 4.83 -7.01
N LEU A 92 -3.37 5.26 -5.78
CA LEU A 92 -2.30 5.65 -4.88
C LEU A 92 -2.16 4.57 -3.82
N ALA A 93 -0.98 3.96 -3.75
CA ALA A 93 -0.66 2.90 -2.81
C ALA A 93 0.51 3.33 -1.93
N GLY A 94 0.40 3.05 -0.64
CA GLY A 94 1.47 3.20 0.35
C GLY A 94 1.58 1.90 1.11
N GLU A 95 2.66 1.17 0.88
CA GLU A 95 2.94 -0.10 1.54
C GLU A 95 4.07 0.12 2.54
N GLY A 96 4.03 -0.54 3.68
CA GLY A 96 5.11 -0.51 4.65
C GLY A 96 5.12 -1.78 5.49
N GLY A 97 6.27 -2.13 6.02
CA GLY A 97 6.34 -3.15 7.05
C GLY A 97 7.75 -3.33 7.57
N ALA A 98 7.85 -4.03 8.68
CA ALA A 98 9.12 -4.53 9.18
C ALA A 98 8.86 -5.86 9.87
N ASP A 99 9.79 -6.79 9.69
CA ASP A 99 9.74 -8.14 10.25
C ASP A 99 8.42 -8.87 9.95
N GLN A 100 7.52 -8.91 10.92
CA GLN A 100 6.25 -9.64 10.87
C GLN A 100 5.04 -8.77 10.62
N ILE A 101 5.17 -7.44 10.60
CA ILE A 101 4.04 -6.51 10.48
C ILE A 101 4.10 -5.82 9.12
N TRP A 102 2.98 -5.86 8.39
CA TRP A 102 2.77 -5.19 7.11
C TRP A 102 1.56 -4.26 7.20
N VAL A 103 1.63 -3.11 6.54
CA VAL A 103 0.57 -2.12 6.48
C VAL A 103 0.39 -1.65 5.05
N ASP A 104 -0.84 -1.43 4.64
CA ASP A 104 -1.16 -0.90 3.32
C ASP A 104 -2.18 0.23 3.45
N ILE A 105 -1.99 1.29 2.65
CA ILE A 105 -2.99 2.34 2.40
C ILE A 105 -3.22 2.36 0.90
N LEU A 106 -4.48 2.20 0.48
CA LEU A 106 -4.89 2.23 -0.91
C LEU A 106 -5.98 3.29 -1.10
N CYS A 107 -5.74 4.25 -2.00
CA CYS A 107 -6.77 5.16 -2.49
C CYS A 107 -7.05 4.85 -3.96
N ALA A 108 -8.30 4.51 -4.26
CA ALA A 108 -8.74 4.13 -5.60
C ALA A 108 -10.18 4.60 -5.88
N PRO A 109 -10.59 4.73 -7.16
CA PRO A 109 -12.00 4.85 -7.51
C PRO A 109 -12.83 3.68 -6.96
N VAL A 110 -14.05 3.95 -6.50
CA VAL A 110 -14.97 2.94 -5.96
C VAL A 110 -15.44 1.98 -7.05
N GLY A 111 -15.37 0.69 -6.76
CA GLY A 111 -15.90 -0.37 -7.62
C GLY A 111 -15.27 -1.74 -7.31
N ARG A 112 -15.82 -2.83 -7.86
CA ARG A 112 -15.23 -4.19 -7.76
C ARG A 112 -14.51 -4.59 -9.05
N GLY A 113 -13.20 -4.86 -8.98
CA GLY A 113 -12.42 -5.44 -10.09
C GLY A 113 -11.38 -4.51 -10.73
N PRO A 114 -10.60 -4.99 -11.71
CA PRO A 114 -9.42 -4.29 -12.23
C PRO A 114 -9.70 -3.23 -13.33
N TYR A 115 -10.96 -2.84 -13.56
CA TYR A 115 -11.37 -2.05 -14.75
C TYR A 115 -12.24 -0.81 -14.40
N HIS A 116 -11.92 -0.08 -13.33
CA HIS A 116 -12.71 1.10 -12.95
C HIS A 116 -12.31 2.33 -13.72
N ARG A 117 -13.29 3.17 -14.06
CA ARG A 117 -12.99 4.46 -14.69
C ARG A 117 -12.24 5.35 -13.69
N PRO A 118 -11.18 6.06 -14.13
CA PRO A 118 -10.59 7.12 -13.33
C PRO A 118 -11.64 8.17 -12.96
N GLY A 119 -11.57 8.68 -11.74
CA GLY A 119 -12.49 9.70 -11.24
C GLY A 119 -13.24 9.29 -9.98
N PRO A 120 -14.13 10.17 -9.49
CA PRO A 120 -14.90 9.93 -8.30
C PRO A 120 -16.00 8.86 -8.49
N PRO A 121 -16.53 8.31 -7.37
CA PRO A 121 -16.04 8.54 -6.02
C PRO A 121 -14.75 7.76 -5.75
N TRP A 122 -13.88 8.30 -4.90
CA TRP A 122 -12.70 7.59 -4.39
C TRP A 122 -12.98 7.01 -3.01
N GLN A 123 -12.28 5.94 -2.66
CA GLN A 123 -12.33 5.34 -1.34
C GLN A 123 -10.93 4.94 -0.89
N VAL A 124 -10.67 5.17 0.41
CA VAL A 124 -9.41 4.82 1.05
C VAL A 124 -9.61 3.57 1.89
N HIS A 125 -8.79 2.56 1.61
CA HIS A 125 -8.70 1.32 2.37
C HIS A 125 -7.36 1.28 3.09
N THR A 126 -7.37 0.74 4.30
CA THR A 126 -6.18 0.61 5.12
C THR A 126 -6.19 -0.71 5.84
N THR A 127 -5.08 -1.43 5.78
CA THR A 127 -4.94 -2.79 6.35
C THR A 127 -3.71 -2.88 7.23
N ILE A 128 -3.82 -3.70 8.27
CA ILE A 128 -2.70 -4.19 9.06
C ILE A 128 -2.69 -5.71 8.90
N SER A 129 -1.56 -6.22 8.45
CA SER A 129 -1.35 -7.64 8.19
C SER A 129 -0.15 -8.16 8.97
N LEU A 130 -0.18 -9.44 9.32
CA LEU A 130 0.94 -10.14 9.93
C LEU A 130 1.46 -11.26 9.01
N SER A 131 2.77 -11.42 8.94
CA SER A 131 3.39 -12.62 8.36
C SER A 131 2.91 -13.85 9.12
N CYS A 132 2.44 -14.87 8.41
CA CYS A 132 1.96 -16.11 9.01
C CYS A 132 3.10 -16.84 9.76
N ASP A 133 2.79 -17.40 10.93
CA ASP A 133 3.74 -18.21 11.73
C ASP A 133 3.96 -19.61 11.13
N SER A 134 3.00 -20.10 10.34
CA SER A 134 3.11 -21.35 9.57
C SER A 134 3.93 -21.14 8.30
N HIS A 135 4.27 -22.22 7.59
CA HIS A 135 5.20 -22.19 6.44
C HIS A 135 4.91 -21.01 5.49
N PRO A 136 5.83 -20.02 5.37
CA PRO A 136 5.52 -18.70 4.81
C PRO A 136 5.11 -18.74 3.34
N THR A 137 5.51 -19.78 2.61
CA THR A 137 5.15 -19.98 1.19
C THR A 137 3.73 -20.48 0.96
N ILE A 138 3.03 -20.97 1.99
CA ILE A 138 1.69 -21.56 1.81
C ILE A 138 0.58 -20.61 2.25
N CYS A 139 0.82 -19.84 3.32
CA CYS A 139 -0.21 -18.97 3.90
C CYS A 139 0.10 -17.47 3.72
N GLY A 140 1.38 -17.08 3.64
CA GLY A 140 1.78 -15.70 3.37
C GLY A 140 1.52 -14.77 4.55
N VAL A 141 0.45 -13.98 4.48
CA VAL A 141 0.09 -12.94 5.46
C VAL A 141 -1.38 -13.04 5.86
N HIS A 142 -1.71 -12.65 7.10
CA HIS A 142 -3.08 -12.55 7.60
C HIS A 142 -3.42 -11.10 7.90
N GLN A 143 -4.55 -10.62 7.39
CA GLN A 143 -5.10 -9.34 7.82
C GLN A 143 -5.63 -9.46 9.26
N VAL A 144 -5.14 -8.62 10.16
CA VAL A 144 -5.51 -8.60 11.58
C VAL A 144 -6.34 -7.39 11.98
N ASP A 145 -6.25 -6.32 11.19
CA ASP A 145 -7.08 -5.13 11.35
C ASP A 145 -7.26 -4.44 10.01
N ALA A 146 -8.38 -3.75 9.83
CA ALA A 146 -8.64 -2.98 8.64
C ALA A 146 -9.61 -1.84 8.90
N ARG A 147 -9.42 -0.75 8.18
CA ARG A 147 -10.32 0.39 8.13
C ARG A 147 -10.61 0.73 6.67
N THR A 148 -11.85 1.09 6.39
CA THR A 148 -12.25 1.63 5.08
C THR A 148 -12.99 2.93 5.33
N GLY A 149 -12.52 4.01 4.73
CA GLY A 149 -13.18 5.32 4.77
C GLY A 149 -14.47 5.32 3.93
N PRO A 150 -15.35 6.32 4.12
CA PRO A 150 -16.48 6.50 3.22
C PRO A 150 -16.00 6.83 1.80
N PRO A 151 -16.80 6.51 0.77
CA PRO A 151 -16.62 7.11 -0.56
C PRO A 151 -16.66 8.64 -0.49
N VAL A 152 -15.79 9.30 -1.25
CA VAL A 152 -15.71 10.76 -1.32
C VAL A 152 -15.64 11.23 -2.77
N GLU A 153 -16.19 12.41 -3.04
CA GLU A 153 -16.45 12.89 -4.40
C GLU A 153 -15.38 13.89 -4.88
N THR A 154 -14.61 14.49 -3.97
CA THR A 154 -13.62 15.49 -4.32
C THR A 154 -12.18 15.02 -4.11
N PRO A 155 -11.22 15.49 -4.93
CA PRO A 155 -9.81 15.18 -4.72
C PRO A 155 -9.28 15.58 -3.34
N ILE A 156 -9.72 16.73 -2.81
CA ILE A 156 -9.29 17.21 -1.50
C ILE A 156 -9.80 16.33 -0.36
N GLU A 157 -11.03 15.84 -0.44
CA GLU A 157 -11.56 14.88 0.53
C GLU A 157 -10.80 13.55 0.45
N ALA A 158 -10.52 13.04 -0.76
CA ALA A 158 -9.76 11.82 -0.94
C ALA A 158 -8.34 11.92 -0.34
N ALA A 159 -7.63 13.03 -0.59
CA ALA A 159 -6.31 13.27 -0.01
C ALA A 159 -6.37 13.43 1.53
N THR A 160 -7.44 14.03 2.05
CA THR A 160 -7.69 14.13 3.49
C THR A 160 -7.90 12.75 4.11
N GLU A 161 -8.67 11.86 3.47
CA GLU A 161 -8.87 10.49 3.92
C GLU A 161 -7.57 9.67 3.88
N VAL A 162 -6.70 9.89 2.88
CA VAL A 162 -5.36 9.27 2.85
C VAL A 162 -4.50 9.71 4.03
N GLN A 163 -4.50 11.01 4.35
CA GLN A 163 -3.80 11.53 5.50
C GLN A 163 -4.37 10.97 6.82
N ALA A 164 -5.70 10.90 6.94
CA ALA A 164 -6.37 10.34 8.11
C ALA A 164 -6.09 8.85 8.29
N ALA A 165 -5.96 8.08 7.20
CA ALA A 165 -5.55 6.68 7.19
C ALA A 165 -4.12 6.49 7.72
N ALA A 166 -3.16 7.29 7.23
CA ALA A 166 -1.78 7.25 7.70
C ALA A 166 -1.67 7.61 9.20
N ALA A 167 -2.39 8.64 9.63
CA ALA A 167 -2.45 9.04 11.05
C ALA A 167 -3.08 7.94 11.93
N TRP A 168 -4.14 7.29 11.44
CA TRP A 168 -4.77 6.17 12.13
C TRP A 168 -3.80 4.99 12.30
N LEU A 169 -3.05 4.61 11.27
CA LEU A 169 -2.05 3.54 11.40
C LEU A 169 -0.98 3.89 12.43
N LEU A 170 -0.44 5.10 12.37
CA LEU A 170 0.56 5.57 13.33
C LEU A 170 0.03 5.48 14.77
N GLN A 171 -1.19 5.95 15.02
CA GLN A 171 -1.82 5.86 16.33
C GLN A 171 -2.13 4.41 16.73
N ARG A 172 -2.68 3.61 15.82
CA ARG A 172 -3.12 2.23 16.05
C ARG A 172 -1.94 1.33 16.43
N LEU A 173 -0.75 1.60 15.88
CA LEU A 173 0.47 0.83 16.09
C LEU A 173 1.43 1.46 17.10
N ALA A 174 1.13 2.65 17.64
CA ALA A 174 1.99 3.36 18.59
C ALA A 174 2.39 2.54 19.83
N ALA A 175 1.51 1.64 20.29
CA ALA A 175 1.72 0.81 21.47
C ALA A 175 1.62 -0.70 21.18
N GLU A 176 1.59 -1.08 19.90
CA GLU A 176 1.42 -2.48 19.51
C GLU A 176 2.77 -3.14 19.22
N THR A 177 2.89 -4.40 19.63
CA THR A 177 3.98 -5.29 19.21
C THR A 177 3.43 -6.37 18.28
N ALA A 178 4.32 -7.05 17.55
CA ALA A 178 3.93 -8.21 16.75
C ALA A 178 3.19 -9.26 17.61
N ASP A 179 3.68 -9.54 18.83
CA ASP A 179 3.05 -10.47 19.77
C ASP A 179 1.67 -10.02 20.23
N SER A 180 1.46 -8.71 20.40
CA SER A 180 0.16 -8.15 20.77
C SER A 180 -0.83 -8.30 19.61
N LEU A 181 -0.43 -7.88 18.41
CA LEU A 181 -1.24 -8.01 17.20
C LEU A 181 -1.57 -9.48 16.88
N ARG A 182 -0.64 -10.41 17.17
CA ARG A 182 -0.84 -11.85 16.97
C ARG A 182 -2.04 -12.40 17.73
N LYS A 183 -2.46 -11.78 18.84
CA LYS A 183 -3.66 -12.18 19.58
C LYS A 183 -4.95 -11.92 18.81
N HIS A 184 -4.91 -11.02 17.83
CA HIS A 184 -6.01 -10.66 16.95
C HIS A 184 -5.98 -11.43 15.63
N ASP A 185 -4.95 -12.25 15.40
CA ASP A 185 -4.83 -13.07 14.20
C ASP A 185 -5.90 -14.19 14.19
N PRO A 186 -6.89 -14.15 13.27
CA PRO A 186 -7.96 -15.14 13.23
C PRO A 186 -7.45 -16.55 12.91
N ASN A 187 -6.24 -16.66 12.35
CA ASN A 187 -5.60 -17.91 11.98
C ASN A 187 -4.45 -18.25 12.92
N ARG A 188 -4.37 -17.66 14.12
CA ARG A 188 -3.29 -17.94 15.08
C ARG A 188 -3.16 -19.44 15.36
N GLY A 189 -1.95 -19.99 15.22
CA GLY A 189 -1.64 -21.37 15.60
C GLY A 189 -2.29 -22.45 14.73
N HIS A 190 -2.81 -22.10 13.54
CA HIS A 190 -3.34 -23.11 12.62
C HIS A 190 -2.20 -24.01 12.11
N PRO A 191 -2.41 -25.34 12.09
CA PRO A 191 -1.40 -26.26 11.58
C PRO A 191 -1.15 -26.00 10.08
N PRO A 192 0.08 -26.21 9.59
CA PRO A 192 0.35 -26.10 8.16
C PRO A 192 -0.56 -27.06 7.40
N PRO A 193 -1.07 -26.67 6.22
CA PRO A 193 -1.90 -27.56 5.44
C PRO A 193 -1.14 -28.86 5.14
N PRO A 194 -1.83 -30.01 5.17
CA PRO A 194 -1.18 -31.29 4.93
C PRO A 194 -0.44 -31.24 3.59
N ARG A 195 0.85 -31.56 3.60
CA ARG A 195 1.62 -31.71 2.35
C ARG A 195 0.86 -32.69 1.46
N ARG A 196 0.49 -32.26 0.25
CA ARG A 196 0.04 -33.20 -0.78
C ARG A 196 1.15 -34.24 -0.91
N ARG A 197 0.79 -35.52 -0.73
CA ARG A 197 1.70 -36.62 -1.05
C ARG A 197 1.83 -36.62 -2.57
N ASP A 198 3.06 -36.42 -3.03
CA ASP A 198 3.46 -36.65 -4.42
C ASP A 198 3.29 -38.13 -4.78
#